data_AF-A0A3M1G2Z4-F1
#
_entry.id   AF-A0A3M1G2Z4-F1
#
_cell.length_a   1.000
_cell.length_b   1.000
_cell.length_c   1.000
_cell.angle_alpha   90.00
_cell.angle_beta   90.00
_cell.angle_gamma   90.00
#
_symmetry.space_group_name_H-M   'P 1'
#
loop_
_entity.id
_entity.type
_entity.pdbx_description
1 polymer ?
#
loop_
_entity_poly.entity_id
_entity_poly.type
_entity_poly.pdbx_seq_one_letter_code
_entity_poly.pdbx_strand_id
1 'polypeptide(L)'
;RERMGHIELAAPVAHIWFLRSVPSRIGTLLDMTIRQLERVLYFEAYVVIDPGDTPLQYKQLLTEEEYKQYRAEYGNAFKAGMGAEAIRELLKSLDLEALSKELKEKIAETSSQGQKRKYAKRLKIVDAFLRSGNKPEWMIMDVIPVLPPELRPLVHLDGGRFATSDLNDLYRRVINRNNRLKRLMALKAPSVIVRNEMRMLQEAVDALFDNSKRTKAMRMSQRRPLKSLSDMIKGKQGRFRQNLLGKRVDYSGRSVIVVGPHLKLHQCGLPKVMALELFKPFVYNKLEEKGYATTIKQAKRLVEEERPEVWEALEEVIKEHPVLLNRAPTLHRLGIQAFDPVLIEGKAIQIHPLVCVAYNADFDGDQMAVHVPLSVEAQIEARVLMMSVHNLLSPANGTPIVYPTQDMVLGLYYLTKERTGARGEGKVFSSPEEVRIAYDTGQVDEHARIKVRLNGKTIDTTVGRVIFSEIVPEEVPFEMCNKVMTKKELQKLIGYIYRHSGRRKTVE
;
A
#
# COMPACT_ATOMS: atom_id res chain seq x y z
N ARG A 1 0.64 -7.96 -25.70
CA ARG A 1 1.11 -7.25 -24.48
C ARG A 1 2.62 -7.06 -24.37
N GLU A 2 3.44 -8.01 -24.83
CA GLU A 2 4.88 -8.05 -24.46
C GLU A 2 5.81 -7.50 -25.55
N ARG A 3 5.34 -7.41 -26.81
CA ARG A 3 6.16 -6.96 -27.95
C ARG A 3 6.38 -5.44 -27.91
N MET A 4 7.64 -5.04 -27.77
CA MET A 4 8.07 -3.64 -27.84
C MET A 4 8.45 -3.24 -29.27
N GLY A 5 8.37 -1.95 -29.56
CA GLY A 5 8.94 -1.35 -30.76
C GLY A 5 10.11 -0.44 -30.43
N HIS A 6 10.68 0.23 -31.43
CA HIS A 6 11.69 1.26 -31.22
C HIS A 6 11.50 2.43 -32.20
N ILE A 7 12.05 3.59 -31.85
CA ILE A 7 12.13 4.79 -32.68
C ILE A 7 13.61 5.13 -32.83
N GLU A 8 14.13 5.06 -34.06
CA GLU A 8 15.47 5.56 -34.39
C GLU A 8 15.45 7.08 -34.47
N LEU A 9 16.25 7.74 -33.62
CA LEU A 9 16.35 9.19 -33.60
C LEU A 9 17.26 9.70 -34.72
N ALA A 10 16.89 10.83 -35.30
CA ALA A 10 17.67 11.51 -36.33
C ALA A 10 18.90 12.23 -35.76
N ALA A 11 18.88 12.53 -34.46
CA ALA A 11 19.99 13.08 -33.71
C ALA A 11 20.02 12.44 -32.32
N PRO A 12 21.21 12.25 -31.73
CA PRO A 12 21.33 11.73 -30.36
C PRO A 12 20.64 12.66 -29.36
N VAL A 13 20.07 12.08 -28.30
CA VAL A 13 19.32 12.81 -27.27
C VAL A 13 19.80 12.40 -25.88
N ALA A 14 20.11 13.36 -25.02
CA ALA A 14 20.54 13.06 -23.66
C ALA A 14 19.36 12.55 -22.82
N HIS A 15 19.56 11.49 -22.06
CA HIS A 15 18.50 10.96 -21.19
C HIS A 15 18.32 11.86 -19.94
N ILE A 16 17.12 12.43 -19.77
CA ILE A 16 16.80 13.40 -18.70
C ILE A 16 17.13 12.92 -17.29
N TRP A 17 16.93 11.64 -16.98
CA TRP A 17 17.28 11.08 -15.67
C TRP A 17 18.77 11.21 -15.33
N PHE A 18 19.69 11.01 -16.27
CA PHE A 18 21.12 11.13 -15.99
C PHE A 18 21.60 12.58 -16.00
N LEU A 19 20.89 13.47 -16.70
CA LEU A 19 21.15 14.90 -16.74
C LEU A 19 20.66 15.63 -15.48
N ARG A 20 19.38 15.49 -15.13
CA ARG A 20 18.67 16.27 -14.09
C ARG A 20 18.47 15.51 -12.77
N SER A 21 19.02 14.31 -12.61
CA SER A 21 19.10 13.71 -11.27
C SER A 21 20.06 14.51 -10.39
N VAL A 22 19.83 14.48 -9.08
CA VAL A 22 20.73 15.08 -8.09
C VAL A 22 21.42 13.93 -7.34
N PRO A 23 22.74 13.74 -7.47
CA PRO A 23 23.67 14.46 -8.36
C PRO A 23 23.55 14.03 -9.83
N SER A 24 23.85 14.97 -10.75
CA SER A 24 23.86 14.69 -12.20
C SER A 24 25.00 13.75 -12.54
N ARG A 25 24.71 12.62 -13.19
CA ARG A 25 25.72 11.61 -13.52
C ARG A 25 26.64 12.12 -14.63
N ILE A 26 26.04 12.73 -15.67
CA ILE A 26 26.78 13.36 -16.78
C ILE A 26 27.63 14.52 -16.26
N GLY A 27 27.05 15.40 -15.43
CA GLY A 27 27.76 16.55 -14.86
C GLY A 27 28.93 16.14 -13.96
N THR A 28 28.72 15.13 -13.12
CA THR A 28 29.78 14.66 -12.22
C THR A 28 30.92 13.98 -13.00
N LEU A 29 30.61 13.22 -14.06
CA LEU A 29 31.64 12.57 -14.89
C LEU A 29 32.47 13.60 -15.67
N LEU A 30 31.82 14.58 -16.30
CA LEU A 30 32.50 15.60 -17.10
C LEU A 30 33.14 16.72 -16.25
N ASP A 31 32.86 16.77 -14.95
CA ASP A 31 33.19 17.87 -14.04
C ASP A 31 32.62 19.23 -14.48
N MET A 32 31.40 19.19 -15.01
CA MET A 32 30.65 20.37 -15.47
C MET A 32 29.40 20.57 -14.62
N THR A 33 29.04 21.82 -14.40
CA THR A 33 27.78 22.13 -13.70
C THR A 33 26.57 21.80 -14.59
N ILE A 34 25.41 21.53 -13.97
CA ILE A 34 24.17 21.22 -14.71
C ILE A 34 23.80 22.37 -15.66
N ARG A 35 23.95 23.63 -15.22
CA ARG A 35 23.69 24.81 -16.06
C ARG A 35 24.59 24.85 -17.29
N GLN A 36 25.88 24.54 -17.14
CA GLN A 36 26.80 24.48 -18.28
C GLN A 36 26.41 23.39 -19.27
N LEU A 37 26.03 22.20 -18.78
CA LEU A 37 25.55 21.12 -19.64
C LEU A 37 24.24 21.46 -20.35
N GLU A 38 23.30 22.12 -19.68
CA GLU A 38 22.03 22.55 -20.29
C GLU A 38 22.27 23.57 -21.41
N ARG A 39 23.19 24.53 -21.23
CA ARG A 39 23.57 25.49 -22.29
C ARG A 39 24.10 24.78 -23.53
N VAL A 40 24.90 23.74 -23.36
CA VAL A 40 25.42 22.93 -24.50
C VAL A 40 24.29 22.10 -25.14
N LEU A 41 23.48 21.41 -24.34
CA LEU A 41 22.41 20.52 -24.82
C LEU A 41 21.30 21.25 -25.56
N TYR A 42 20.90 22.42 -25.08
CA TYR A 42 19.82 23.22 -25.66
C TYR A 42 20.33 24.22 -26.72
N PHE A 43 21.55 24.00 -27.24
CA PHE A 43 22.13 24.74 -28.37
C PHE A 43 22.37 26.24 -28.10
N GLU A 44 22.69 26.62 -26.85
CA GLU A 44 23.01 27.99 -26.45
C GLU A 44 24.52 28.30 -26.44
N ALA A 45 25.36 27.28 -26.25
CA ALA A 45 26.82 27.42 -26.22
C ALA A 45 27.52 26.23 -26.89
N TYR A 46 28.73 26.46 -27.41
CA TYR A 46 29.63 25.41 -27.87
C TYR A 46 30.50 24.93 -26.72
N VAL A 47 30.94 23.68 -26.77
CA VAL A 47 31.94 23.11 -25.89
C VAL A 47 33.14 22.64 -26.70
N VAL A 48 34.35 22.98 -26.24
CA VAL A 48 35.60 22.53 -26.86
C VAL A 48 35.80 21.04 -26.56
N ILE A 49 35.80 20.24 -27.62
CA ILE A 49 35.99 18.78 -27.59
C ILE A 49 37.47 18.45 -27.72
N ASP A 50 38.16 19.16 -28.60
CA ASP A 50 39.60 19.05 -28.79
C ASP A 50 40.19 20.45 -28.97
N PRO A 51 41.02 20.93 -28.03
CA PRO A 51 41.65 22.24 -28.14
C PRO A 51 42.75 22.30 -29.21
N GLY A 52 43.32 21.18 -29.66
CA GLY A 52 44.44 21.17 -30.59
C GLY A 52 45.59 22.10 -30.15
N ASP A 53 46.16 22.85 -31.10
CA ASP A 53 47.27 23.79 -30.88
C ASP A 53 46.81 25.21 -30.50
N THR A 54 45.53 25.38 -30.12
CA THR A 54 44.95 26.69 -29.79
C THR A 54 45.06 27.01 -28.29
N PRO A 55 44.93 28.28 -27.87
CA PRO A 55 44.93 28.64 -26.44
C PRO A 55 43.66 28.19 -25.67
N LEU A 56 42.75 27.46 -26.33
CA LEU A 56 41.51 26.99 -25.74
C LEU A 56 41.75 25.83 -24.76
N GLN A 57 40.89 25.72 -23.75
CA GLN A 57 40.92 24.61 -22.80
C GLN A 57 39.89 23.53 -23.14
N TYR A 58 40.25 22.27 -22.87
CA TYR A 58 39.30 21.17 -22.97
C TYR A 58 38.08 21.42 -22.07
N LYS A 59 36.86 21.24 -22.61
CA LYS A 59 35.56 21.53 -21.96
C LYS A 59 35.27 23.00 -21.69
N GLN A 60 36.06 23.93 -22.25
CA GLN A 60 35.72 25.34 -22.22
C GLN A 60 34.42 25.60 -22.99
N LEU A 61 33.56 26.45 -22.44
CA LEU A 61 32.35 26.90 -23.11
C LEU A 61 32.66 28.14 -23.94
N LEU A 62 32.17 28.15 -25.18
CA LEU A 62 32.27 29.28 -26.10
C LEU A 62 30.87 29.75 -26.47
N THR A 63 30.66 31.06 -26.44
CA THR A 63 29.50 31.71 -27.05
C THR A 63 29.56 31.60 -28.57
N GLU A 64 28.46 31.90 -29.25
CA GLU A 64 28.45 31.87 -30.71
C GLU A 64 29.41 32.89 -31.34
N GLU A 65 29.58 34.05 -30.71
CA GLU A 65 30.51 35.10 -31.15
C GLU A 65 31.96 34.67 -30.96
N GLU A 66 32.32 34.19 -29.77
CA GLU A 66 33.66 33.66 -29.49
C GLU A 66 33.98 32.49 -30.43
N TYR A 67 33.05 31.56 -30.64
CA TYR A 67 33.27 30.45 -31.56
C TYR A 67 33.57 30.94 -32.98
N LYS A 68 32.86 31.97 -33.47
CA LYS A 68 33.14 32.56 -34.79
C LYS A 68 34.49 33.25 -34.85
N GLN A 69 34.89 33.97 -33.79
CA GLN A 69 36.20 34.62 -33.69
C GLN A 69 37.33 33.59 -33.72
N TYR A 70 37.30 32.61 -32.83
CA TYR A 70 38.32 31.54 -32.80
C TYR A 70 38.32 30.72 -34.08
N ARG A 71 37.17 30.50 -34.73
CA ARG A 71 37.10 29.81 -36.03
C ARG A 71 37.70 30.65 -37.16
N ALA A 72 37.58 31.97 -37.11
CA ALA A 72 38.20 32.86 -38.08
C ALA A 72 39.72 32.94 -37.89
N GLU A 73 40.19 32.96 -36.64
CA GLU A 73 41.62 33.05 -36.31
C GLU A 73 42.38 31.73 -36.51
N TYR A 74 41.85 30.61 -36.03
CA TYR A 74 42.55 29.32 -35.97
C TYR A 74 42.00 28.28 -36.96
N GLY A 75 40.98 28.63 -37.75
CA GLY A 75 40.40 27.75 -38.76
C GLY A 75 39.94 26.40 -38.18
N ASN A 76 40.50 25.31 -38.71
CA ASN A 76 40.17 23.95 -38.30
C ASN A 76 41.09 23.37 -37.21
N ALA A 77 41.95 24.19 -36.59
CA ALA A 77 42.94 23.73 -35.61
C ALA A 77 42.34 23.21 -34.29
N PHE A 78 41.07 23.52 -34.00
CA PHE A 78 40.35 23.01 -32.84
C PHE A 78 38.97 22.46 -33.24
N LYS A 79 38.46 21.54 -32.41
CA LYS A 79 37.12 20.96 -32.55
C LYS A 79 36.23 21.41 -31.39
N ALA A 80 35.19 22.18 -31.69
CA ALA A 80 34.12 22.49 -30.76
C ALA A 80 32.77 22.11 -31.35
N GLY A 81 31.88 21.60 -30.50
CA GLY A 81 30.56 21.12 -30.88
C GLY A 81 29.48 21.65 -29.95
N MET A 82 28.22 21.42 -30.32
CA MET A 82 27.06 21.74 -29.48
C MET A 82 26.06 20.57 -29.50
N GLY A 83 25.09 20.60 -28.58
CA GLY A 83 24.06 19.59 -28.46
C GLY A 83 24.52 18.29 -27.80
N ALA A 84 23.66 17.28 -27.87
CA ALA A 84 23.91 15.98 -27.26
C ALA A 84 25.03 15.19 -27.95
N GLU A 85 25.31 15.46 -29.24
CA GLU A 85 26.41 14.84 -29.98
C GLU A 85 27.77 15.25 -29.41
N ALA A 86 27.97 16.54 -29.11
CA ALA A 86 29.19 17.02 -28.49
C ALA A 86 29.41 16.40 -27.10
N ILE A 87 28.35 16.28 -26.29
CA ILE A 87 28.44 15.62 -24.98
C ILE A 87 28.75 14.13 -25.12
N ARG A 88 28.19 13.46 -26.14
CA ARG A 88 28.49 12.06 -26.42
C ARG A 88 29.97 11.88 -26.79
N GLU A 89 30.52 12.73 -27.64
CA GLU A 89 31.95 12.69 -27.98
C GLU A 89 32.83 12.91 -26.75
N LEU A 90 32.49 13.89 -25.91
CA LEU A 90 33.18 14.14 -24.64
C LEU A 90 33.12 12.96 -23.67
N LEU A 91 32.00 12.22 -23.65
CA LEU A 91 31.87 11.03 -22.81
C LEU A 91 32.64 9.84 -23.37
N LYS A 92 32.71 9.72 -24.71
CA LYS A 92 33.42 8.65 -25.40
C LYS A 92 34.95 8.82 -25.31
N SER A 93 35.45 10.05 -25.23
CA SER A 93 36.89 10.34 -25.07
C SER A 93 37.40 10.17 -23.65
N LEU A 94 36.54 9.86 -22.66
CA LEU A 94 36.97 9.63 -21.29
C LEU A 94 37.61 8.25 -21.12
N ASP A 95 38.89 8.24 -20.74
CA ASP A 95 39.51 7.07 -20.15
C ASP A 95 39.18 7.00 -18.65
N LEU A 96 38.31 6.04 -18.30
CA LEU A 96 37.85 5.85 -16.92
C LEU A 96 38.95 5.31 -15.99
N GLU A 97 39.90 4.53 -16.51
CA GLU A 97 40.98 3.96 -15.69
C GLU A 97 42.00 5.02 -15.33
N ALA A 98 42.43 5.83 -16.32
CA ALA A 98 43.29 6.97 -16.09
C ALA A 98 42.64 7.98 -15.13
N LEU A 99 41.35 8.28 -15.34
CA LEU A 99 40.60 9.19 -14.48
C LEU A 99 40.45 8.65 -13.04
N SER A 100 40.30 7.33 -12.85
CA SER A 100 40.25 6.73 -11.51
C SER A 100 41.58 6.90 -10.76
N LYS A 101 42.72 6.72 -11.44
CA LYS A 101 44.06 6.94 -10.87
C LYS A 101 44.28 8.42 -10.50
N GLU A 102 44.02 9.32 -11.46
CA GLU A 102 44.14 10.77 -11.27
C GLU A 102 43.30 11.28 -10.09
N LEU A 103 42.06 10.78 -9.95
CA LEU A 103 41.19 11.19 -8.85
C LEU A 103 41.67 10.68 -7.49
N LYS A 104 42.28 9.50 -7.42
CA LYS A 104 42.86 8.97 -6.17
C LYS A 104 44.05 9.81 -5.72
N GLU A 105 44.93 10.19 -6.65
CA GLU A 105 46.07 11.08 -6.40
C GLU A 105 45.59 12.45 -5.92
N LYS A 106 44.64 13.08 -6.63
CA LYS A 106 44.06 14.37 -6.24
C LYS A 106 43.41 14.35 -4.85
N ILE A 107 42.80 13.23 -4.45
CA ILE A 107 42.22 13.08 -3.10
C ILE A 107 43.31 13.03 -2.02
N ALA A 108 44.45 12.42 -2.31
CA ALA A 108 45.58 12.33 -1.39
C ALA A 108 46.27 13.69 -1.20
N GLU A 109 46.49 14.43 -2.30
CA GLU A 109 47.20 15.72 -2.30
C GLU A 109 46.38 16.89 -1.76
N THR A 110 45.08 16.94 -2.07
CA THR A 110 44.24 18.08 -1.73
C THR A 110 44.05 18.17 -0.22
N SER A 111 44.27 19.31 0.44
CA SER A 111 43.99 19.48 1.89
C SER A 111 42.55 19.88 2.20
N SER A 112 41.86 20.53 1.26
CA SER A 112 40.48 21.02 1.40
C SER A 112 39.44 19.91 1.49
N GLN A 113 38.71 19.86 2.61
CA GLN A 113 37.62 18.89 2.85
C GLN A 113 36.50 18.95 1.80
N GLY A 114 36.20 20.15 1.27
CA GLY A 114 35.16 20.34 0.25
C GLY A 114 35.54 19.71 -1.09
N GLN A 115 36.78 19.93 -1.53
CA GLN A 115 37.31 19.37 -2.77
C GLN A 115 37.51 17.86 -2.66
N LYS A 116 38.02 17.35 -1.52
CA LYS A 116 38.07 15.90 -1.25
C LYS A 116 36.71 15.24 -1.41
N ARG A 117 35.65 15.83 -0.84
CA ARG A 117 34.27 15.33 -0.99
C ARG A 117 33.79 15.34 -2.45
N LYS A 118 34.15 16.36 -3.24
CA LYS A 118 33.82 16.44 -4.67
C LYS A 118 34.51 15.33 -5.47
N TYR A 119 35.82 15.16 -5.30
CA TYR A 119 36.59 14.12 -5.98
C TYR A 119 36.14 12.71 -5.54
N ALA A 120 35.89 12.48 -4.26
CA ALA A 120 35.38 11.20 -3.76
C ALA A 120 34.01 10.83 -4.38
N LYS A 121 33.09 11.80 -4.53
CA LYS A 121 31.80 11.57 -5.22
C LYS A 121 31.99 11.21 -6.69
N ARG A 122 32.95 11.84 -7.38
CA ARG A 122 33.28 11.56 -8.78
C ARG A 122 33.92 10.20 -8.95
N LEU A 123 34.93 9.89 -8.13
CA LEU A 123 35.61 8.59 -8.09
C LEU A 123 34.61 7.45 -7.85
N LYS A 124 33.67 7.62 -6.92
CA LYS A 124 32.60 6.62 -6.67
C LYS A 124 31.78 6.30 -7.92
N ILE A 125 31.51 7.28 -8.79
CA ILE A 125 30.77 7.05 -10.03
C ILE A 125 31.66 6.36 -11.06
N VAL A 126 32.92 6.80 -11.22
CA VAL A 126 33.89 6.20 -12.14
C VAL A 126 34.12 4.73 -11.80
N ASP A 127 34.37 4.41 -10.53
CA ASP A 127 34.56 3.04 -10.06
C ASP A 127 33.29 2.19 -10.28
N ALA A 128 32.09 2.77 -10.17
CA ALA A 128 30.85 2.06 -10.47
C ALA A 128 30.70 1.74 -11.97
N PHE A 129 31.17 2.62 -12.86
CA PHE A 129 31.22 2.33 -14.30
C PHE A 129 32.24 1.24 -14.62
N LEU A 130 33.45 1.34 -14.08
CA LEU A 130 34.50 0.31 -14.26
C LEU A 130 34.02 -1.07 -13.78
N ARG A 131 33.34 -1.15 -12.63
CA ARG A 131 32.80 -2.41 -12.11
C ARG A 131 31.64 -2.98 -12.92
N SER A 132 30.80 -2.12 -13.51
CA SER A 132 29.61 -2.56 -14.25
C SER A 132 29.87 -2.86 -15.72
N GLY A 133 30.99 -2.42 -16.28
CA GLY A 133 31.30 -2.54 -17.71
C GLY A 133 30.41 -1.69 -18.62
N ASN A 134 29.54 -0.86 -18.05
CA ASN A 134 28.69 0.05 -18.82
C ASN A 134 29.52 1.18 -19.42
N LYS A 135 29.17 1.61 -20.63
CA LYS A 135 29.86 2.71 -21.30
C LYS A 135 29.21 4.06 -20.97
N PRO A 136 29.97 5.11 -20.62
CA PRO A 136 29.41 6.42 -20.27
C PRO A 136 28.53 7.04 -21.37
N GLU A 137 28.87 6.82 -22.63
CA GLU A 137 28.13 7.35 -23.78
C GLU A 137 26.71 6.78 -23.92
N TRP A 138 26.38 5.65 -23.28
CA TRP A 138 25.03 5.08 -23.29
C TRP A 138 23.98 5.94 -22.58
N MET A 139 24.42 6.95 -21.80
CA MET A 139 23.50 7.95 -21.24
C MET A 139 22.92 8.89 -22.32
N ILE A 140 23.49 8.89 -23.52
CA ILE A 140 22.98 9.57 -24.70
C ILE A 140 22.33 8.51 -25.61
N MET A 141 21.03 8.67 -25.88
CA MET A 141 20.23 7.70 -26.61
C MET A 141 20.22 8.03 -28.10
N ASP A 142 20.47 7.01 -28.93
CA ASP A 142 20.21 7.04 -30.38
C ASP A 142 18.85 6.46 -30.74
N VAL A 143 18.34 5.56 -29.89
CA VAL A 143 17.12 4.80 -30.12
C VAL A 143 16.26 4.82 -28.87
N ILE A 144 14.96 5.05 -29.02
CA ILE A 144 13.99 5.04 -27.92
C ILE A 144 13.05 3.84 -28.04
N PRO A 145 12.89 3.01 -27.00
CA PRO A 145 11.92 1.93 -27.01
C PRO A 145 10.48 2.45 -26.90
N VAL A 146 9.56 1.79 -27.60
CA VAL A 146 8.13 2.10 -27.61
C VAL A 146 7.37 1.04 -26.83
N LEU A 147 6.56 1.50 -25.87
CA LEU A 147 5.74 0.64 -25.04
C LEU A 147 4.67 -0.10 -25.90
N PRO A 148 4.36 -1.38 -25.60
CA PRO A 148 3.31 -2.14 -26.28
C PRO A 148 1.96 -1.40 -26.30
N PRO A 149 1.18 -1.45 -27.41
CA PRO A 149 -0.08 -0.69 -27.54
C PRO A 149 -1.11 -0.96 -26.44
N GLU A 150 -1.19 -2.19 -25.94
CA GLU A 150 -2.13 -2.55 -24.86
C GLU A 150 -1.83 -1.85 -23.53
N LEU A 151 -0.59 -1.43 -23.29
CA LEU A 151 -0.22 -0.65 -22.10
C LEU A 151 -0.49 0.86 -22.27
N ARG A 152 -0.86 1.28 -23.48
CA ARG A 152 -1.24 2.65 -23.86
C ARG A 152 -2.49 2.61 -24.76
N PRO A 153 -3.61 2.05 -24.27
CA PRO A 153 -4.74 1.71 -25.10
C PRO A 153 -5.44 2.95 -25.68
N LEU A 154 -6.10 2.74 -26.81
CA LEU A 154 -7.07 3.65 -27.39
C LEU A 154 -8.45 3.00 -27.23
N VAL A 155 -9.22 3.48 -26.26
CA VAL A 155 -10.51 2.88 -25.92
C VAL A 155 -11.62 3.70 -26.57
N HIS A 156 -12.52 3.03 -27.28
CA HIS A 156 -13.72 3.65 -27.82
C HIS A 156 -14.70 3.88 -26.68
N LEU A 157 -15.22 5.10 -26.58
CA LEU A 157 -16.29 5.47 -25.66
C LEU A 157 -17.60 5.62 -26.43
N ASP A 158 -18.72 5.47 -25.72
CA ASP A 158 -20.05 5.72 -26.26
C ASP A 158 -20.14 7.14 -26.85
N GLY A 159 -20.78 7.28 -28.01
CA GLY A 159 -20.88 8.54 -28.75
C GLY A 159 -19.70 8.86 -29.68
N GLY A 160 -18.95 7.85 -30.12
CA GLY A 160 -17.91 8.00 -31.15
C GLY A 160 -16.65 8.72 -30.69
N ARG A 161 -16.49 8.92 -29.38
CA ARG A 161 -15.29 9.55 -28.78
C ARG A 161 -14.24 8.49 -28.47
N PHE A 162 -12.98 8.91 -28.45
CA PHE A 162 -11.86 8.04 -28.10
C PHE A 162 -11.19 8.53 -26.82
N ALA A 163 -10.98 7.62 -25.87
CA ALA A 163 -10.10 7.84 -24.74
C ALA A 163 -8.68 7.41 -25.12
N THR A 164 -7.77 8.39 -25.20
CA THR A 164 -6.35 8.19 -25.46
C THR A 164 -5.55 8.20 -24.16
N SER A 165 -4.53 7.35 -24.07
CA SER A 165 -3.49 7.50 -23.06
C SER A 165 -2.62 8.74 -23.34
N ASP A 166 -2.31 9.53 -22.31
CA ASP A 166 -1.39 10.68 -22.38
C ASP A 166 -0.02 10.31 -23.01
N LEU A 167 0.44 9.06 -22.84
CA LEU A 167 1.67 8.56 -23.47
C LEU A 167 1.61 8.58 -25.00
N ASN A 168 0.45 8.30 -25.60
CA ASN A 168 0.31 8.29 -27.06
C ASN A 168 0.55 9.69 -27.63
N ASP A 169 0.12 10.74 -26.91
CA ASP A 169 0.39 12.13 -27.31
C ASP A 169 1.87 12.48 -27.21
N LEU A 170 2.56 12.02 -26.17
CA LEU A 170 4.00 12.23 -26.01
C LEU A 170 4.79 11.48 -27.09
N TYR A 171 4.47 10.22 -27.38
CA TYR A 171 5.08 9.46 -28.47
C TYR A 171 4.84 10.11 -29.83
N ARG A 172 3.60 10.53 -30.12
CA ARG A 172 3.26 11.23 -31.37
C ARG A 172 4.09 12.49 -31.56
N ARG A 173 4.31 13.27 -30.49
CA ARG A 173 5.17 14.47 -30.55
C ARG A 173 6.62 14.10 -30.88
N VAL A 174 7.19 13.10 -30.22
CA VAL A 174 8.57 12.62 -30.51
C VAL A 174 8.70 12.19 -31.97
N ILE A 175 7.78 11.35 -32.46
CA ILE A 175 7.79 10.84 -33.84
C ILE A 175 7.69 11.98 -34.85
N ASN A 176 6.77 12.93 -34.65
CA ASN A 176 6.57 14.05 -35.57
C ASN A 176 7.81 14.96 -35.62
N ARG A 177 8.43 15.26 -34.48
CA ARG A 177 9.67 16.04 -34.40
C ARG A 177 10.84 15.32 -35.06
N ASN A 178 10.96 14.02 -34.79
CA ASN A 178 12.01 13.19 -35.37
C ASN A 178 11.90 13.12 -36.90
N ASN A 179 10.71 12.87 -37.44
CA ASN A 179 10.47 12.82 -38.88
C ASN A 179 10.70 14.19 -39.55
N ARG A 180 10.30 15.27 -38.88
CA ARG A 180 10.57 16.64 -39.35
C ARG A 180 12.07 16.93 -39.41
N LEU A 181 12.83 16.52 -38.39
CA LEU A 181 14.28 16.66 -38.37
C LEU A 181 14.96 15.86 -39.49
N LYS A 182 14.55 14.60 -39.72
CA LYS A 182 15.06 13.79 -40.87
C LYS A 182 14.83 14.49 -42.21
N ARG A 183 13.64 15.07 -42.42
CA ARG A 183 13.32 15.83 -43.65
C ARG A 183 14.17 17.09 -43.79
N LEU A 184 14.37 17.86 -42.72
CA LEU A 184 15.19 19.07 -42.75
C LEU A 184 16.67 18.77 -43.06
N MET A 185 17.20 17.67 -42.52
CA MET A 185 18.55 17.20 -42.83
C MET A 185 18.69 16.77 -44.30
N ALA A 186 17.70 16.03 -44.83
CA ALA A 186 17.69 15.60 -46.22
C ALA A 186 17.66 16.79 -47.20
N LEU A 187 16.91 17.85 -46.85
CA LEU A 187 16.83 19.08 -47.64
C LEU A 187 18.01 20.04 -47.43
N LYS A 188 19.01 19.67 -46.61
CA LYS A 188 20.15 20.53 -46.23
C LYS A 188 19.70 21.92 -45.77
N ALA A 189 18.65 21.97 -44.95
CA ALA A 189 18.09 23.22 -44.43
C ALA A 189 19.14 24.00 -43.61
N PRO A 190 19.01 25.34 -43.50
CA PRO A 190 19.91 26.17 -42.70
C PRO A 190 20.12 25.66 -41.27
N SER A 191 21.35 25.79 -40.77
CA SER A 191 21.79 25.24 -39.48
C SER A 191 20.95 25.74 -38.29
N VAL A 192 20.46 26.98 -38.33
CA VAL A 192 19.58 27.56 -37.30
C VAL A 192 18.27 26.77 -37.16
N ILE A 193 17.66 26.39 -38.29
CA ILE A 193 16.39 25.64 -38.31
C ILE A 193 16.61 24.21 -37.80
N VAL A 194 17.71 23.58 -38.23
CA VAL A 194 18.09 22.23 -37.79
C VAL A 194 18.35 22.20 -36.28
N ARG A 195 19.12 23.16 -35.74
CA ARG A 195 19.40 23.28 -34.30
C ARG A 195 18.11 23.47 -33.48
N ASN A 196 17.21 24.32 -33.96
CA ASN A 196 15.93 24.52 -33.29
C ASN A 196 15.11 23.23 -33.26
N GLU A 197 15.06 22.47 -34.35
CA GLU A 197 14.31 21.20 -34.38
C GLU A 197 14.98 20.11 -33.52
N MET A 198 16.32 20.05 -33.46
CA MET A 198 17.05 19.20 -32.52
C MET A 198 16.73 19.53 -31.06
N ARG A 199 16.69 20.83 -30.70
CA ARG A 199 16.26 21.30 -29.38
C ARG A 199 14.83 20.84 -29.07
N MET A 200 13.91 21.01 -30.03
CA MET A 200 12.51 20.57 -29.86
C MET A 200 12.39 19.05 -29.72
N LEU A 201 13.24 18.27 -30.39
CA LEU A 201 13.30 16.82 -30.24
C LEU A 201 13.78 16.43 -28.83
N GLN A 202 14.87 17.01 -28.34
CA GLN A 202 15.36 16.82 -26.96
C GLN A 202 14.25 17.10 -25.95
N GLU A 203 13.57 18.23 -26.10
CA GLU A 203 12.46 18.62 -25.22
C GLU A 203 11.26 17.66 -25.26
N ALA A 204 10.95 17.09 -26.43
CA ALA A 204 9.87 16.13 -26.59
C ALA A 204 10.20 14.80 -25.91
N VAL A 205 11.45 14.34 -26.04
CA VAL A 205 11.93 13.12 -25.36
C VAL A 205 12.02 13.33 -23.85
N ASP A 206 12.48 14.49 -23.40
CA ASP A 206 12.48 14.88 -21.98
C ASP A 206 11.07 14.76 -21.38
N ALA A 207 10.06 15.26 -22.10
CA ALA A 207 8.66 15.19 -21.67
C ALA A 207 8.09 13.76 -21.67
N LEU A 208 8.52 12.90 -22.60
CA LEU A 208 8.12 11.49 -22.63
C LEU A 208 8.60 10.74 -21.37
N PHE A 209 9.86 10.92 -21.00
CA PHE A 209 10.46 10.25 -19.85
C PHE A 209 10.05 10.89 -18.51
N ASP A 210 10.18 12.20 -18.37
CA ASP A 210 9.84 12.92 -17.13
C ASP A 210 9.39 14.37 -17.39
N ASN A 211 8.08 14.53 -17.64
CA ASN A 211 7.47 15.84 -17.87
C ASN A 211 7.52 16.74 -16.62
N SER A 212 7.59 16.16 -15.42
CA SER A 212 7.57 16.90 -14.15
C SER A 212 8.87 17.65 -13.85
N LYS A 213 10.00 17.18 -14.39
CA LYS A 213 11.32 17.80 -14.20
C LYS A 213 11.58 18.99 -15.14
N ARG A 214 10.62 19.32 -16.01
CA ARG A 214 10.70 20.49 -16.90
C ARG A 214 10.23 21.75 -16.18
N THR A 215 10.85 22.89 -16.48
CA THR A 215 10.46 24.22 -15.98
C THR A 215 9.01 24.56 -16.34
N LYS A 216 8.55 24.12 -17.53
CA LYS A 216 7.16 24.20 -17.96
C LYS A 216 6.71 22.85 -18.50
N ALA A 217 5.89 22.16 -17.72
CA ALA A 217 5.32 20.87 -18.11
C ALA A 217 4.46 21.01 -19.36
N MET A 218 4.59 20.05 -20.28
CA MET A 218 3.73 19.96 -21.45
C MET A 218 2.30 19.65 -21.03
N ARG A 219 1.35 20.40 -21.59
CA ARG A 219 -0.09 20.25 -21.35
C ARG A 219 -0.80 19.90 -22.67
N MET A 220 -1.95 19.23 -22.54
CA MET A 220 -2.91 19.08 -23.64
C MET A 220 -3.91 20.25 -23.61
N SER A 221 -4.87 20.26 -24.54
CA SER A 221 -5.99 21.22 -24.62
C SER A 221 -6.75 21.39 -23.28
N GLN A 222 -6.67 20.42 -22.38
CA GLN A 222 -7.09 20.55 -20.98
C GLN A 222 -5.94 21.05 -20.10
N ARG A 223 -6.22 21.96 -19.15
CA ARG A 223 -5.23 22.63 -18.27
C ARG A 223 -4.31 21.71 -17.43
N ARG A 224 -4.47 20.38 -17.47
CA ARG A 224 -3.64 19.42 -16.73
C ARG A 224 -2.34 19.05 -17.48
N PRO A 225 -1.22 18.83 -16.77
CA PRO A 225 0.00 18.31 -17.38
C PRO A 225 -0.19 16.86 -17.84
N LEU A 226 0.45 16.50 -18.96
CA LEU A 226 0.46 15.12 -19.45
C LEU A 226 1.27 14.22 -18.51
N LYS A 227 0.76 13.03 -18.21
CA LYS A 227 1.48 12.02 -17.41
C LYS A 227 2.60 11.37 -18.23
N SER A 228 3.83 11.45 -17.74
CA SER A 228 5.01 10.83 -18.35
C SER A 228 5.24 9.38 -17.89
N LEU A 229 6.22 8.69 -18.48
CA LEU A 229 6.61 7.33 -18.05
C LEU A 229 7.00 7.30 -16.56
N SER A 230 7.74 8.30 -16.09
CA SER A 230 8.12 8.40 -14.68
C SER A 230 6.90 8.57 -13.77
N ASP A 231 5.92 9.39 -14.16
CA ASP A 231 4.71 9.67 -13.37
C ASP A 231 3.78 8.46 -13.26
N MET A 232 3.80 7.56 -14.24
CA MET A 232 3.06 6.30 -14.16
C MET A 232 3.61 5.38 -13.09
N ILE A 233 4.91 5.45 -12.80
CA ILE A 233 5.59 4.57 -11.86
C ILE A 233 5.56 5.16 -10.45
N LYS A 234 5.84 6.45 -10.31
CA LYS A 234 6.01 7.14 -9.01
C LYS A 234 4.72 7.72 -8.46
N GLY A 235 4.73 8.06 -7.16
CA GLY A 235 3.63 8.75 -6.49
C GLY A 235 2.52 7.85 -5.94
N LYS A 236 1.50 8.46 -5.32
CA LYS A 236 0.37 7.74 -4.69
C LYS A 236 -0.49 6.99 -5.71
N GLN A 237 -0.70 7.60 -6.88
CA GLN A 237 -1.40 6.99 -8.02
C GLN A 237 -0.47 6.20 -8.96
N GLY A 238 0.80 6.04 -8.58
CA GLY A 238 1.77 5.29 -9.36
C GLY A 238 1.60 3.79 -9.21
N ARG A 239 2.16 3.02 -10.15
CA ARG A 239 2.06 1.56 -10.20
C ARG A 239 2.45 0.87 -8.89
N PHE A 240 3.53 1.31 -8.24
CA PHE A 240 4.00 0.67 -7.01
C PHE A 240 2.99 0.74 -5.87
N ARG A 241 2.47 1.94 -5.56
CA ARG A 241 1.58 2.12 -4.41
C ARG A 241 0.15 1.71 -4.71
N GLN A 242 -0.36 2.04 -5.90
CA GLN A 242 -1.78 1.85 -6.20
C GLN A 242 -2.10 0.45 -6.73
N ASN A 243 -1.20 -0.18 -7.50
CA ASN A 243 -1.50 -1.43 -8.22
C ASN A 243 -0.73 -2.65 -7.71
N LEU A 244 0.51 -2.47 -7.26
CA LEU A 244 1.31 -3.59 -6.74
C LEU A 244 0.95 -3.87 -5.29
N LEU A 245 0.92 -2.83 -4.44
CA LEU A 245 0.53 -2.96 -3.03
C LEU A 245 -0.99 -2.89 -2.83
N GLY A 246 -1.68 -2.09 -3.62
CA GLY A 246 -3.14 -2.06 -3.67
C GLY A 246 -3.66 -2.94 -4.78
N LYS A 247 -4.42 -3.98 -4.46
CA LYS A 247 -5.14 -4.77 -5.46
C LYS A 247 -6.59 -4.88 -5.06
N ARG A 248 -7.47 -4.68 -6.04
CA ARG A 248 -8.85 -5.14 -5.91
C ARG A 248 -8.82 -6.65 -6.04
N VAL A 249 -9.51 -7.32 -5.13
CA VAL A 249 -9.53 -8.77 -5.04
C VAL A 249 -10.95 -9.25 -5.26
N ASP A 250 -11.09 -10.34 -5.99
CA ASP A 250 -12.35 -11.07 -6.13
C ASP A 250 -12.68 -11.79 -4.80
N TYR A 251 -13.85 -12.44 -4.72
CA TYR A 251 -14.32 -13.11 -3.50
C TYR A 251 -14.34 -12.18 -2.28
N SER A 252 -14.73 -10.94 -2.52
CA SER A 252 -14.90 -9.92 -1.49
C SER A 252 -16.27 -9.25 -1.56
N GLY A 253 -16.79 -8.89 -0.40
CA GLY A 253 -18.08 -8.23 -0.23
C GLY A 253 -17.96 -7.06 0.74
N ARG A 254 -18.95 -6.17 0.75
CA ARG A 254 -19.05 -5.10 1.76
C ARG A 254 -20.51 -4.87 2.12
N SER A 255 -20.79 -4.73 3.41
CA SER A 255 -22.09 -4.27 3.89
C SER A 255 -21.96 -3.49 5.19
N VAL A 256 -23.06 -2.85 5.58
CA VAL A 256 -23.23 -2.19 6.88
C VAL A 256 -23.21 -3.26 7.98
N ILE A 257 -22.60 -2.92 9.11
CA ILE A 257 -22.58 -3.78 10.28
C ILE A 257 -23.72 -3.45 11.24
N VAL A 258 -24.25 -4.48 11.89
CA VAL A 258 -25.24 -4.40 12.96
C VAL A 258 -24.83 -5.29 14.12
N VAL A 259 -25.42 -5.06 15.28
CA VAL A 259 -25.12 -5.82 16.49
C VAL A 259 -25.68 -7.24 16.41
N GLY A 260 -24.86 -8.25 16.72
CA GLY A 260 -25.28 -9.65 16.85
C GLY A 260 -25.02 -10.17 18.26
N PRO A 261 -25.87 -9.82 19.25
CA PRO A 261 -25.58 -10.10 20.67
C PRO A 261 -25.66 -11.59 21.04
N HIS A 262 -26.33 -12.41 20.22
CA HIS A 262 -26.47 -13.85 20.43
C HIS A 262 -25.35 -14.68 19.78
N LEU A 263 -24.46 -14.04 19.01
CA LEU A 263 -23.34 -14.72 18.38
C LEU A 263 -22.29 -15.12 19.41
N LYS A 264 -21.54 -16.18 19.13
CA LYS A 264 -20.31 -16.48 19.89
C LYS A 264 -19.17 -15.59 19.41
N LEU A 265 -18.11 -15.45 20.21
CA LEU A 265 -16.98 -14.57 19.90
C LEU A 265 -16.32 -14.88 18.54
N HIS A 266 -16.26 -16.16 18.13
CA HIS A 266 -15.71 -16.63 16.85
C HIS A 266 -16.68 -16.54 15.68
N GLN A 267 -17.94 -16.16 15.89
CA GLN A 267 -18.96 -16.16 14.84
C GLN A 267 -19.25 -14.76 14.32
N CYS A 268 -19.61 -14.68 13.05
CA CYS A 268 -20.21 -13.48 12.46
C CYS A 268 -21.47 -13.86 11.67
N GLY A 269 -22.50 -13.01 11.70
CA GLY A 269 -23.67 -13.22 10.86
C GLY A 269 -23.42 -12.70 9.45
N LEU A 270 -23.53 -13.57 8.45
CA LEU A 270 -23.34 -13.23 7.03
C LEU A 270 -24.68 -13.32 6.29
N PRO A 271 -25.11 -12.26 5.58
CA PRO A 271 -26.32 -12.29 4.77
C PRO A 271 -26.32 -13.41 3.72
N LYS A 272 -27.42 -14.15 3.63
CA LYS A 272 -27.60 -15.26 2.67
C LYS A 272 -27.22 -14.89 1.22
N VAL A 273 -27.70 -13.76 0.72
CA VAL A 273 -27.41 -13.29 -0.65
C VAL A 273 -25.92 -13.01 -0.85
N MET A 274 -25.28 -12.39 0.15
CA MET A 274 -23.84 -12.11 0.09
C MET A 274 -23.04 -13.41 0.13
N ALA A 275 -23.40 -14.34 1.03
CA ALA A 275 -22.75 -15.63 1.14
C ALA A 275 -22.88 -16.43 -0.17
N LEU A 276 -24.06 -16.46 -0.78
CA LEU A 276 -24.29 -17.14 -2.05
C LEU A 276 -23.39 -16.60 -3.17
N GLU A 277 -23.22 -15.29 -3.28
CA GLU A 277 -22.31 -14.69 -4.27
C GLU A 277 -20.83 -15.00 -3.98
N LEU A 278 -20.41 -14.91 -2.71
CA LEU A 278 -19.03 -15.16 -2.31
C LEU A 278 -18.62 -16.63 -2.47
N PHE A 279 -19.53 -17.56 -2.20
CA PHE A 279 -19.25 -19.00 -2.21
C PHE A 279 -19.76 -19.70 -3.48
N LYS A 280 -20.20 -18.94 -4.49
CA LYS A 280 -20.85 -19.45 -5.72
C LYS A 280 -20.12 -20.64 -6.39
N PRO A 281 -18.79 -20.62 -6.61
CA PRO A 281 -18.10 -21.78 -7.22
C PRO A 281 -18.10 -23.02 -6.33
N PHE A 282 -18.03 -22.86 -5.01
CA PHE A 282 -18.07 -23.97 -4.05
C PHE A 282 -19.47 -24.59 -4.02
N VAL A 283 -20.51 -23.76 -4.08
CA VAL A 283 -21.91 -24.22 -4.18
C VAL A 283 -22.13 -25.01 -5.47
N TYR A 284 -21.58 -24.58 -6.61
CA TYR A 284 -21.69 -25.33 -7.86
C TYR A 284 -21.08 -26.73 -7.76
N ASN A 285 -19.88 -26.83 -7.18
CA ASN A 285 -19.23 -28.12 -6.96
C ASN A 285 -20.09 -29.00 -6.03
N LYS A 286 -20.63 -28.43 -4.95
CA LYS A 286 -21.44 -29.19 -3.99
C LYS A 286 -22.75 -29.70 -4.56
N LEU A 287 -23.40 -28.92 -5.42
CA LEU A 287 -24.62 -29.34 -6.12
C LEU A 287 -24.35 -30.48 -7.13
N GLU A 288 -23.16 -30.49 -7.74
CA GLU A 288 -22.71 -31.57 -8.60
C GLU A 288 -22.39 -32.84 -7.80
N GLU A 289 -21.67 -32.71 -6.69
CA GLU A 289 -21.34 -33.82 -5.77
C GLU A 289 -22.60 -34.51 -5.22
N LYS A 290 -23.63 -33.74 -4.86
CA LYS A 290 -24.92 -34.27 -4.40
C LYS A 290 -25.83 -34.81 -5.51
N GLY A 291 -25.45 -34.63 -6.79
CA GLY A 291 -26.23 -35.09 -7.93
C GLY A 291 -27.46 -34.24 -8.28
N TYR A 292 -27.63 -33.05 -7.68
CA TYR A 292 -28.69 -32.10 -8.03
C TYR A 292 -28.45 -31.45 -9.41
N ALA A 293 -27.19 -31.31 -9.80
CA ALA A 293 -26.79 -30.83 -11.12
C ALA A 293 -25.81 -31.80 -11.78
N THR A 294 -25.97 -32.04 -13.07
CA THR A 294 -25.02 -32.84 -13.87
C THR A 294 -23.98 -31.97 -14.59
N THR A 295 -24.24 -30.67 -14.72
CA THR A 295 -23.35 -29.73 -15.42
C THR A 295 -23.30 -28.39 -14.69
N ILE A 296 -22.19 -27.67 -14.84
CA ILE A 296 -22.02 -26.32 -14.29
C ILE A 296 -23.10 -25.35 -14.78
N LYS A 297 -23.59 -25.50 -16.03
CA LYS A 297 -24.68 -24.66 -16.56
C LYS A 297 -25.99 -24.91 -15.84
N GLN A 298 -26.31 -26.17 -15.53
CA GLN A 298 -27.49 -26.52 -14.76
C GLN A 298 -27.37 -26.02 -13.31
N ALA A 299 -26.20 -26.21 -12.67
CA ALA A 299 -25.94 -25.68 -11.33
C ALA A 299 -26.08 -24.15 -11.28
N LYS A 300 -25.56 -23.44 -12.28
CA LYS A 300 -25.72 -21.99 -12.42
C LYS A 300 -27.19 -21.57 -12.49
N ARG A 301 -28.00 -22.28 -13.27
CA ARG A 301 -29.44 -22.03 -13.37
C ARG A 301 -30.16 -22.28 -12.04
N LEU A 302 -29.84 -23.36 -11.33
CA LEU A 302 -30.42 -23.66 -10.01
C LEU A 302 -30.11 -22.56 -8.99
N VAL A 303 -28.89 -22.02 -9.01
CA VAL A 303 -28.46 -20.91 -8.15
C VAL A 303 -29.17 -19.60 -8.54
N GLU A 304 -29.34 -19.31 -9.83
CA GLU A 304 -30.10 -18.14 -10.30
C GLU A 304 -31.60 -18.23 -9.96
N GLU A 305 -32.16 -19.45 -9.89
CA GLU A 305 -33.54 -19.71 -9.46
C GLU A 305 -33.71 -19.78 -7.92
N GLU A 306 -32.63 -19.64 -7.14
CA GLU A 306 -32.62 -19.65 -5.66
C GLU A 306 -33.36 -20.86 -5.03
N ARG A 307 -33.20 -22.04 -5.65
CA ARG A 307 -33.88 -23.28 -5.24
C ARG A 307 -33.50 -23.73 -3.82
N PRO A 308 -34.39 -24.41 -3.07
CA PRO A 308 -34.13 -24.87 -1.69
C PRO A 308 -32.82 -25.64 -1.49
N GLU A 309 -32.47 -26.49 -2.44
CA GLU A 309 -31.27 -27.34 -2.45
C GLU A 309 -29.97 -26.50 -2.45
N VAL A 310 -30.03 -25.27 -2.99
CA VAL A 310 -28.91 -24.32 -3.01
C VAL A 310 -28.60 -23.84 -1.60
N TRP A 311 -29.62 -23.58 -0.79
CA TRP A 311 -29.45 -23.10 0.59
C TRP A 311 -28.87 -24.19 1.50
N GLU A 312 -29.30 -25.43 1.30
CA GLU A 312 -28.73 -26.59 1.98
C GLU A 312 -27.24 -26.78 1.62
N ALA A 313 -26.92 -26.72 0.32
CA ALA A 313 -25.53 -26.79 -0.14
C ALA A 313 -24.68 -25.64 0.40
N LEU A 314 -25.23 -24.42 0.46
CA LEU A 314 -24.54 -23.24 1.00
C LEU A 314 -24.22 -23.39 2.49
N GLU A 315 -25.17 -23.88 3.29
CA GLU A 315 -24.97 -24.10 4.73
C GLU A 315 -23.86 -25.13 5.00
N GLU A 316 -23.81 -26.19 4.20
CA GLU A 316 -22.76 -27.21 4.31
C GLU A 316 -21.37 -26.67 3.93
N VAL A 317 -21.29 -25.88 2.85
CA VAL A 317 -20.02 -25.27 2.39
C VAL A 317 -19.46 -24.30 3.44
N ILE A 318 -20.31 -23.59 4.17
CA ILE A 318 -19.90 -22.52 5.10
C ILE A 318 -19.44 -23.05 6.46
N LYS A 319 -19.94 -24.21 6.90
CA LYS A 319 -19.81 -24.70 8.28
C LYS A 319 -18.37 -24.75 8.83
N GLU A 320 -17.38 -24.97 7.96
CA GLU A 320 -15.96 -25.00 8.34
C GLU A 320 -15.09 -24.03 7.52
N HIS A 321 -15.71 -23.07 6.83
CA HIS A 321 -15.02 -22.12 5.99
C HIS A 321 -14.98 -20.74 6.64
N PRO A 322 -13.86 -20.33 7.27
CA PRO A 322 -13.78 -19.02 7.93
C PRO A 322 -13.82 -17.90 6.89
N VAL A 323 -14.26 -16.72 7.31
CA VAL A 323 -14.22 -15.47 6.52
C VAL A 323 -13.44 -14.41 7.27
N LEU A 324 -12.80 -13.51 6.53
CA LEU A 324 -12.05 -12.39 7.09
C LEU A 324 -12.90 -11.12 7.05
N LEU A 325 -13.15 -10.52 8.21
CA LEU A 325 -13.75 -9.20 8.31
C LEU A 325 -12.66 -8.15 8.44
N ASN A 326 -12.84 -7.03 7.74
CA ASN A 326 -11.93 -5.89 7.78
C ASN A 326 -12.71 -4.57 7.82
N ARG A 327 -12.31 -3.66 8.71
CA ARG A 327 -12.82 -2.29 8.75
C ARG A 327 -11.74 -1.30 8.29
N ALA A 328 -12.09 -0.44 7.36
CA ALA A 328 -11.24 0.67 6.95
C ALA A 328 -11.48 1.89 7.85
N PRO A 329 -10.44 2.62 8.29
CA PRO A 329 -9.01 2.38 8.07
C PRO A 329 -8.43 1.29 8.99
N THR A 330 -7.60 0.40 8.43
CA THR A 330 -6.89 -0.63 9.21
C THR A 330 -5.64 -0.04 9.85
N LEU A 331 -5.70 0.25 11.16
CA LEU A 331 -4.58 0.88 11.90
C LEU A 331 -3.59 -0.14 12.48
N HIS A 332 -4.06 -1.33 12.81
CA HIS A 332 -3.25 -2.39 13.41
C HIS A 332 -3.82 -3.76 13.04
N ARG A 333 -3.08 -4.84 13.32
CA ARG A 333 -3.45 -6.20 12.91
C ARG A 333 -4.85 -6.65 13.36
N LEU A 334 -5.34 -6.19 14.51
CA LEU A 334 -6.68 -6.54 15.01
C LEU A 334 -7.84 -5.95 14.21
N GLY A 335 -7.56 -5.05 13.26
CA GLY A 335 -8.55 -4.55 12.30
C GLY A 335 -8.88 -5.56 11.19
N ILE A 336 -8.25 -6.74 11.19
CA ILE A 336 -8.61 -7.88 10.37
C ILE A 336 -8.64 -9.12 11.26
N GLN A 337 -9.79 -9.80 11.33
CA GLN A 337 -9.94 -11.06 12.09
C GLN A 337 -10.76 -12.06 11.29
N ALA A 338 -10.54 -13.33 11.57
CA ALA A 338 -11.33 -14.42 11.02
C ALA A 338 -12.51 -14.76 11.93
N PHE A 339 -13.62 -15.15 11.31
CA PHE A 339 -14.84 -15.62 11.96
C PHE A 339 -15.44 -16.79 11.18
N ASP A 340 -16.13 -17.68 11.87
CA ASP A 340 -16.99 -18.68 11.25
C ASP A 340 -18.34 -18.02 10.88
N PRO A 341 -18.80 -18.07 9.61
CA PRO A 341 -20.02 -17.41 9.20
C PRO A 341 -21.26 -18.17 9.68
N VAL A 342 -22.25 -17.44 10.17
CA VAL A 342 -23.59 -17.92 10.44
C VAL A 342 -24.53 -17.26 9.45
N LEU A 343 -25.29 -18.05 8.69
CA LEU A 343 -26.24 -17.51 7.73
C LEU A 343 -27.36 -16.76 8.45
N ILE A 344 -27.57 -15.51 8.05
CA ILE A 344 -28.64 -14.66 8.58
C ILE A 344 -29.50 -14.10 7.45
N GLU A 345 -30.75 -13.78 7.81
CA GLU A 345 -31.64 -13.03 6.94
C GLU A 345 -31.26 -11.55 6.89
N GLY A 346 -31.70 -10.87 5.83
CA GLY A 346 -31.43 -9.45 5.61
C GLY A 346 -30.16 -9.18 4.80
N LYS A 347 -29.60 -7.97 4.95
CA LYS A 347 -28.48 -7.48 4.13
C LYS A 347 -27.28 -6.97 4.94
N ALA A 348 -27.42 -6.85 6.26
CA ALA A 348 -26.37 -6.32 7.14
C ALA A 348 -25.56 -7.44 7.77
N ILE A 349 -24.27 -7.21 7.98
CA ILE A 349 -23.38 -8.17 8.65
C ILE A 349 -23.56 -8.02 10.16
N GLN A 350 -23.76 -9.13 10.88
CA GLN A 350 -23.79 -9.10 12.34
C GLN A 350 -22.41 -9.40 12.90
N ILE A 351 -21.96 -8.59 13.86
CA ILE A 351 -20.71 -8.82 14.59
C ILE A 351 -20.94 -8.87 16.10
N HIS A 352 -20.07 -9.62 16.77
CA HIS A 352 -20.08 -9.72 18.22
C HIS A 352 -19.72 -8.37 18.88
N PRO A 353 -20.49 -7.87 19.87
CA PRO A 353 -20.24 -6.56 20.49
C PRO A 353 -18.82 -6.38 21.06
N LEU A 354 -18.25 -7.44 21.65
CA LEU A 354 -16.91 -7.40 22.24
C LEU A 354 -15.76 -7.21 21.24
N VAL A 355 -15.96 -7.49 19.94
CA VAL A 355 -14.92 -7.26 18.93
C VAL A 355 -14.92 -5.83 18.39
N CYS A 356 -15.97 -5.04 18.66
CA CYS A 356 -16.09 -3.67 18.15
C CYS A 356 -14.93 -2.77 18.61
N VAL A 357 -14.41 -2.96 19.83
CA VAL A 357 -13.25 -2.22 20.34
C VAL A 357 -12.00 -2.49 19.49
N ALA A 358 -11.79 -3.75 19.08
CA ALA A 358 -10.67 -4.11 18.23
C ALA A 358 -10.80 -3.53 16.82
N TYR A 359 -12.00 -3.43 16.26
CA TYR A 359 -12.23 -2.77 14.97
C TYR A 359 -12.31 -1.24 15.05
N ASN A 360 -12.36 -0.69 16.26
CA ASN A 360 -12.73 0.69 16.53
C ASN A 360 -14.06 1.06 15.85
N ALA A 361 -15.02 0.14 15.86
CA ALA A 361 -16.28 0.21 15.13
C ALA A 361 -17.46 0.53 16.05
N ASP A 362 -18.46 1.20 15.50
CA ASP A 362 -19.78 1.43 16.08
C ASP A 362 -20.88 1.04 15.07
N PHE A 363 -22.15 1.27 15.43
CA PHE A 363 -23.31 0.80 14.66
C PHE A 363 -24.14 1.95 14.08
N ASP A 364 -23.49 3.07 13.72
CA ASP A 364 -24.14 4.28 13.20
C ASP A 364 -24.18 4.37 11.66
N GLY A 365 -23.72 3.32 10.98
CA GLY A 365 -23.61 3.27 9.51
C GLY A 365 -22.26 2.73 9.02
N ASP A 366 -21.36 2.41 9.94
CA ASP A 366 -20.09 1.72 9.67
C ASP A 366 -20.26 0.49 8.75
N GLN A 367 -19.25 0.27 7.91
CA GLN A 367 -19.23 -0.82 6.94
C GLN A 367 -17.98 -1.68 7.10
N MET A 368 -18.14 -2.99 6.93
CA MET A 368 -17.03 -3.94 6.91
C MET A 368 -16.94 -4.65 5.57
N ALA A 369 -15.70 -4.91 5.15
CA ALA A 369 -15.41 -5.76 4.00
C ALA A 369 -15.21 -7.20 4.46
N VAL A 370 -15.80 -8.14 3.73
CA VAL A 370 -15.65 -9.59 3.92
C VAL A 370 -14.74 -10.12 2.82
N HIS A 371 -13.82 -11.02 3.16
CA HIS A 371 -12.98 -11.74 2.20
C HIS A 371 -12.99 -13.24 2.50
N VAL A 372 -12.99 -14.06 1.45
CA VAL A 372 -13.01 -15.52 1.58
C VAL A 372 -11.62 -16.11 1.30
N PRO A 373 -10.99 -16.79 2.27
CA PRO A 373 -9.72 -17.51 2.05
C PRO A 373 -9.94 -18.76 1.19
N LEU A 374 -9.38 -18.80 -0.01
CA LEU A 374 -9.68 -19.88 -0.97
C LEU A 374 -8.81 -21.13 -0.81
N SER A 375 -7.53 -20.98 -0.50
CA SER A 375 -6.63 -22.15 -0.36
C SER A 375 -6.76 -22.78 1.02
N VAL A 376 -6.47 -24.08 1.10
CA VAL A 376 -6.52 -24.83 2.37
C VAL A 376 -5.55 -24.22 3.39
N GLU A 377 -4.36 -23.81 2.95
CA GLU A 377 -3.37 -23.15 3.81
C GLU A 377 -3.89 -21.83 4.36
N ALA A 378 -4.57 -21.02 3.53
CA ALA A 378 -5.13 -19.74 3.95
C ALA A 378 -6.32 -19.93 4.92
N GLN A 379 -7.14 -20.98 4.72
CA GLN A 379 -8.22 -21.32 5.65
C GLN A 379 -7.67 -21.77 7.01
N ILE A 380 -6.63 -22.61 7.00
CA ILE A 380 -5.94 -23.05 8.22
C ILE A 380 -5.27 -21.87 8.92
N GLU A 381 -4.57 -21.00 8.18
CA GLU A 381 -3.94 -19.80 8.72
C GLU A 381 -4.98 -18.87 9.37
N ALA A 382 -6.11 -18.64 8.69
CA ALA A 382 -7.21 -17.86 9.22
C ALA A 382 -7.73 -18.45 10.54
N ARG A 383 -7.90 -19.78 10.59
CA ARG A 383 -8.42 -20.48 11.77
C ARG A 383 -7.42 -20.52 12.94
N VAL A 384 -6.14 -20.73 12.68
CA VAL A 384 -5.10 -20.92 13.70
C VAL A 384 -4.51 -19.60 14.20
N LEU A 385 -4.42 -18.57 13.35
CA LEU A 385 -3.75 -17.31 13.70
C LEU A 385 -4.72 -16.13 13.78
N MET A 386 -5.70 -16.05 12.87
CA MET A 386 -6.52 -14.84 12.72
C MET A 386 -7.88 -14.91 13.43
N MET A 387 -8.31 -16.08 13.86
CA MET A 387 -9.60 -16.28 14.53
C MET A 387 -9.73 -15.34 15.74
N SER A 388 -10.89 -14.71 15.90
CA SER A 388 -11.12 -13.69 16.94
C SER A 388 -10.78 -14.17 18.36
N VAL A 389 -11.01 -15.45 18.66
CA VAL A 389 -10.73 -16.09 19.97
C VAL A 389 -9.24 -16.15 20.32
N HIS A 390 -8.34 -15.97 19.36
CA HIS A 390 -6.90 -15.90 19.58
C HIS A 390 -6.43 -14.49 19.92
N ASN A 391 -7.24 -13.49 19.57
CA ASN A 391 -6.88 -12.08 19.58
C ASN A 391 -7.48 -11.33 20.80
N LEU A 392 -7.31 -11.91 21.99
CA LEU A 392 -7.88 -11.36 23.24
C LEU A 392 -7.06 -10.22 23.85
N LEU A 393 -5.75 -10.20 23.60
CA LEU A 393 -4.82 -9.22 24.14
C LEU A 393 -4.36 -8.24 23.07
N SER A 394 -4.15 -6.99 23.48
CA SER A 394 -3.51 -5.98 22.65
C SER A 394 -2.04 -6.34 22.41
N PRO A 395 -1.57 -6.34 21.15
CA PRO A 395 -0.17 -6.62 20.82
C PRO A 395 0.81 -5.58 21.37
N ALA A 396 0.35 -4.37 21.65
CA ALA A 396 1.22 -3.25 22.04
C ALA A 396 1.64 -3.30 23.51
N ASN A 397 0.77 -3.79 24.39
CA ASN A 397 0.93 -3.68 25.85
C ASN A 397 0.46 -4.92 26.63
N GLY A 398 -0.08 -5.94 25.96
CA GLY A 398 -0.54 -7.17 26.61
C GLY A 398 -1.80 -7.00 27.47
N THR A 399 -2.49 -5.86 27.40
CA THR A 399 -3.77 -5.68 28.11
C THR A 399 -4.91 -6.33 27.34
N PRO A 400 -5.92 -6.90 28.00
CA PRO A 400 -7.12 -7.39 27.32
C PRO A 400 -7.79 -6.30 26.49
N ILE A 401 -8.13 -6.63 25.24
CA ILE A 401 -8.89 -5.75 24.33
C ILE A 401 -10.34 -6.17 24.20
N VAL A 402 -10.60 -7.47 24.42
CA VAL A 402 -11.95 -8.05 24.48
C VAL A 402 -12.42 -7.94 25.92
N TYR A 403 -13.21 -6.91 26.21
CA TYR A 403 -13.84 -6.72 27.52
C TYR A 403 -15.18 -6.00 27.36
N PRO A 404 -16.13 -6.17 28.29
CA PRO A 404 -17.43 -5.50 28.24
C PRO A 404 -17.31 -3.98 28.14
N THR A 405 -18.15 -3.37 27.31
CA THR A 405 -18.23 -1.91 27.13
C THR A 405 -19.65 -1.40 27.40
N GLN A 406 -19.76 -0.10 27.69
CA GLN A 406 -21.03 0.63 27.81
C GLN A 406 -22.05 -0.09 28.70
N ASP A 407 -23.17 -0.55 28.12
CA ASP A 407 -24.32 -1.11 28.84
C ASP A 407 -23.98 -2.39 29.59
N MET A 408 -23.10 -3.23 29.04
CA MET A 408 -22.63 -4.43 29.74
C MET A 408 -21.89 -4.08 31.03
N VAL A 409 -21.09 -3.00 31.01
CA VAL A 409 -20.41 -2.51 32.22
C VAL A 409 -21.42 -1.92 33.20
N LEU A 410 -22.44 -1.20 32.70
CA LEU A 410 -23.46 -0.60 33.55
C LEU A 410 -24.28 -1.66 34.30
N GLY A 411 -24.68 -2.74 33.62
CA GLY A 411 -25.40 -3.85 34.25
C GLY A 411 -24.58 -4.54 35.34
N LEU A 412 -23.31 -4.84 35.07
CA LEU A 412 -22.39 -5.45 36.04
C LEU A 412 -22.07 -4.52 37.21
N TYR A 413 -21.90 -3.23 36.92
CA TYR A 413 -21.70 -2.21 37.94
C TYR A 413 -22.92 -2.09 38.87
N TYR A 414 -24.13 -2.08 38.29
CA TYR A 414 -25.38 -2.04 39.04
C TYR A 414 -25.50 -3.27 39.94
N LEU A 415 -25.38 -4.47 39.37
CA LEU A 415 -25.48 -5.74 40.08
C LEU A 415 -24.52 -5.83 41.29
N THR A 416 -23.30 -5.32 41.16
CA THR A 416 -22.27 -5.41 42.20
C THR A 416 -22.26 -4.26 43.21
N LYS A 417 -23.17 -3.29 43.05
CA LYS A 417 -23.35 -2.15 43.94
C LYS A 417 -24.11 -2.57 45.20
N GLU A 418 -23.74 -1.99 46.32
CA GLU A 418 -24.42 -2.16 47.61
C GLU A 418 -25.43 -1.03 47.87
N ARG A 419 -26.50 -1.35 48.59
CA ARG A 419 -27.52 -0.39 49.03
C ARG A 419 -27.85 -0.64 50.51
N THR A 420 -27.78 0.42 51.30
CA THR A 420 -28.23 0.42 52.70
C THR A 420 -29.76 0.38 52.77
N GLY A 421 -30.31 -0.43 53.68
CA GLY A 421 -31.75 -0.62 53.86
C GLY A 421 -32.39 -1.51 52.80
N ALA A 422 -31.62 -2.34 52.10
CA ALA A 422 -32.15 -3.27 51.11
C ALA A 422 -32.77 -4.50 51.79
N ARG A 423 -33.74 -5.14 51.13
CA ARG A 423 -34.44 -6.29 51.70
C ARG A 423 -33.48 -7.46 51.89
N GLY A 424 -33.40 -7.98 53.10
CA GLY A 424 -32.50 -9.08 53.44
C GLY A 424 -31.11 -8.66 53.92
N GLU A 425 -30.88 -7.37 54.19
CA GLU A 425 -29.65 -6.88 54.79
C GLU A 425 -29.32 -7.59 56.12
N GLY A 426 -28.06 -7.98 56.29
CA GLY A 426 -27.54 -8.64 57.49
C GLY A 426 -27.84 -10.13 57.60
N LYS A 427 -28.56 -10.73 56.62
CA LYS A 427 -28.79 -12.18 56.58
C LYS A 427 -27.47 -12.95 56.40
N VAL A 428 -27.43 -14.15 57.00
CA VAL A 428 -26.28 -15.06 56.94
C VAL A 428 -26.69 -16.30 56.15
N PHE A 429 -25.87 -16.68 55.18
CA PHE A 429 -26.08 -17.80 54.28
C PHE A 429 -24.94 -18.82 54.40
N SER A 430 -25.29 -20.09 54.27
CA SER A 430 -24.39 -21.24 54.43
C SER A 430 -23.62 -21.60 53.15
N SER A 431 -24.16 -21.25 51.97
CA SER A 431 -23.56 -21.45 50.65
C SER A 431 -24.05 -20.41 49.63
N PRO A 432 -23.34 -20.23 48.49
CA PRO A 432 -23.82 -19.42 47.35
C PRO A 432 -25.18 -19.88 46.79
N GLU A 433 -25.43 -21.18 46.78
CA GLU A 433 -26.69 -21.77 46.30
C GLU A 433 -27.88 -21.31 47.16
N GLU A 434 -27.70 -21.18 48.48
CA GLU A 434 -28.73 -20.66 49.36
C GLU A 434 -29.04 -19.18 49.08
N VAL A 435 -28.02 -18.39 48.74
CA VAL A 435 -28.18 -17.00 48.29
C VAL A 435 -28.99 -16.96 46.99
N ARG A 436 -28.71 -17.87 46.06
CA ARG A 436 -29.43 -17.96 44.79
C ARG A 436 -30.90 -18.29 44.99
N ILE A 437 -31.21 -19.30 45.81
CA ILE A 437 -32.59 -19.66 46.16
C ILE A 437 -33.31 -18.48 46.82
N ALA A 438 -32.65 -17.76 47.74
CA ALA A 438 -33.24 -16.61 48.41
C ALA A 438 -33.52 -15.44 47.44
N TYR A 439 -32.65 -15.23 46.46
CA TYR A 439 -32.84 -14.24 45.41
C TYR A 439 -33.99 -14.63 44.47
N ASP A 440 -33.99 -15.85 43.97
CA ASP A 440 -34.99 -16.36 43.02
C ASP A 440 -36.40 -16.42 43.65
N THR A 441 -36.49 -16.62 44.98
CA THR A 441 -37.75 -16.56 45.75
C THR A 441 -38.16 -15.15 46.18
N GLY A 442 -37.38 -14.11 45.83
CA GLY A 442 -37.67 -12.71 46.15
C GLY A 442 -37.55 -12.36 47.63
N GLN A 443 -36.77 -13.12 48.41
CA GLN A 443 -36.57 -12.92 49.84
C GLN A 443 -35.42 -11.97 50.19
N VAL A 444 -34.55 -11.68 49.21
CA VAL A 444 -33.44 -10.73 49.30
C VAL A 444 -33.30 -9.93 48.01
N ASP A 445 -32.88 -8.66 48.12
CA ASP A 445 -32.57 -7.81 46.96
C ASP A 445 -31.11 -8.01 46.50
N GLU A 446 -30.83 -7.79 45.22
CA GLU A 446 -29.48 -7.93 44.63
C GLU A 446 -28.42 -7.03 45.30
N HIS A 447 -28.82 -5.89 45.86
CA HIS A 447 -27.94 -4.92 46.50
C HIS A 447 -27.81 -5.13 48.03
N ALA A 448 -28.48 -6.13 48.59
CA ALA A 448 -28.46 -6.40 50.02
C ALA A 448 -27.08 -6.87 50.48
N ARG A 449 -26.59 -6.28 51.58
CA ARG A 449 -25.37 -6.71 52.26
C ARG A 449 -25.65 -7.98 53.05
N ILE A 450 -24.91 -9.03 52.77
CA ILE A 450 -25.11 -10.37 53.33
C ILE A 450 -23.77 -10.95 53.80
N LYS A 451 -23.83 -11.96 54.67
CA LYS A 451 -22.69 -12.79 55.05
C LYS A 451 -22.86 -14.17 54.43
N VAL A 452 -21.90 -14.60 53.61
CA VAL A 452 -21.94 -15.94 53.00
C VAL A 452 -20.70 -16.73 53.42
N ARG A 453 -20.87 -18.02 53.70
CA ARG A 453 -19.75 -18.92 53.97
C ARG A 453 -19.20 -19.47 52.65
N LEU A 454 -17.95 -19.14 52.34
CA LEU A 454 -17.21 -19.58 51.15
C LEU A 454 -15.89 -20.22 51.59
N ASN A 455 -15.61 -21.45 51.14
CA ASN A 455 -14.39 -22.20 51.46
C ASN A 455 -14.03 -22.20 52.97
N GLY A 456 -15.05 -22.37 53.83
CA GLY A 456 -14.89 -22.42 55.28
C GLY A 456 -14.74 -21.05 55.98
N LYS A 457 -14.75 -19.94 55.25
CA LYS A 457 -14.69 -18.57 55.81
C LYS A 457 -15.99 -17.81 55.57
N THR A 458 -16.44 -17.06 56.57
CA THR A 458 -17.59 -16.15 56.43
C THR A 458 -17.10 -14.82 55.85
N ILE A 459 -17.64 -14.42 54.70
CA ILE A 459 -17.23 -13.24 53.95
C ILE A 459 -18.42 -12.27 53.86
N ASP A 460 -18.16 -10.98 54.11
CA ASP A 460 -19.11 -9.90 53.86
C ASP A 460 -19.17 -9.59 52.37
N THR A 461 -20.37 -9.67 51.78
CA THR A 461 -20.58 -9.44 50.34
C THR A 461 -21.99 -8.93 50.04
N THR A 462 -22.35 -8.83 48.77
CA THR A 462 -23.72 -8.55 48.32
C THR A 462 -24.27 -9.72 47.52
N VAL A 463 -25.59 -9.87 47.50
CA VAL A 463 -26.28 -10.92 46.71
C VAL A 463 -25.83 -10.89 45.24
N GLY A 464 -25.78 -9.70 44.62
CA GLY A 464 -25.37 -9.54 43.24
C GLY A 464 -23.90 -9.90 42.96
N ARG A 465 -22.98 -9.76 43.93
CA ARG A 465 -21.59 -10.21 43.78
C ARG A 465 -21.47 -11.73 43.82
N VAL A 466 -22.34 -12.41 44.59
CA VAL A 466 -22.44 -13.87 44.60
C VAL A 466 -22.96 -14.37 43.25
N ILE A 467 -24.05 -13.77 42.74
CA ILE A 467 -24.59 -14.09 41.40
C ILE A 467 -23.53 -13.86 40.32
N PHE A 468 -22.77 -12.76 40.40
CA PHE A 468 -21.68 -12.50 39.47
C PHE A 468 -20.54 -13.52 39.59
N SER A 469 -20.27 -14.07 40.77
CA SER A 469 -19.22 -15.07 40.93
C SER A 469 -19.56 -16.43 40.30
N GLU A 470 -20.85 -16.74 40.11
CA GLU A 470 -21.30 -17.99 39.47
C GLU A 470 -20.88 -18.08 37.99
N ILE A 471 -20.71 -16.94 37.31
CA ILE A 471 -20.29 -16.91 35.91
C ILE A 471 -18.77 -16.91 35.73
N VAL A 472 -18.01 -16.69 36.80
CA VAL A 472 -16.55 -16.61 36.75
C VAL A 472 -15.95 -18.01 36.99
N PRO A 473 -14.87 -18.41 36.29
CA PRO A 473 -14.25 -19.71 36.50
C PRO A 473 -13.84 -19.95 37.96
N GLU A 474 -13.98 -21.19 38.44
CA GLU A 474 -13.69 -21.60 39.82
C GLU A 474 -12.24 -21.28 40.27
N GLU A 475 -11.29 -21.19 39.33
CA GLU A 475 -9.91 -20.81 39.62
C GLU A 475 -9.74 -19.36 40.08
N VAL A 476 -10.73 -18.50 39.87
CA VAL A 476 -10.64 -17.09 40.22
C VAL A 476 -11.05 -16.89 41.68
N PRO A 477 -10.19 -16.28 42.52
CA PRO A 477 -10.54 -15.98 43.90
C PRO A 477 -11.78 -15.08 43.98
N PHE A 478 -12.71 -15.41 44.88
CA PHE A 478 -13.92 -14.61 45.12
C PHE A 478 -13.60 -13.14 45.46
N GLU A 479 -12.44 -12.85 46.05
CA GLU A 479 -11.96 -11.49 46.31
C GLU A 479 -11.83 -10.62 45.05
N MET A 480 -11.58 -11.23 43.90
CA MET A 480 -11.56 -10.53 42.61
C MET A 480 -12.97 -10.15 42.15
N CYS A 481 -14.00 -10.87 42.60
CA CYS A 481 -15.41 -10.62 42.33
C CYS A 481 -16.08 -9.75 43.41
N ASN A 482 -15.55 -9.74 44.64
CA ASN A 482 -16.15 -9.06 45.79
C ASN A 482 -15.86 -7.56 45.84
N LYS A 483 -16.05 -6.86 44.72
CA LYS A 483 -15.82 -5.42 44.54
C LYS A 483 -16.90 -4.84 43.64
N VAL A 484 -17.00 -3.52 43.58
CA VAL A 484 -17.86 -2.87 42.58
C VAL A 484 -17.17 -2.96 41.21
N MET A 485 -17.83 -3.63 40.26
CA MET A 485 -17.28 -3.93 38.94
C MET A 485 -17.31 -2.70 38.03
N THR A 486 -16.26 -1.89 38.12
CA THR A 486 -16.02 -0.81 37.15
C THR A 486 -15.36 -1.36 35.88
N LYS A 487 -15.38 -0.59 34.79
CA LYS A 487 -14.67 -0.92 33.53
C LYS A 487 -13.22 -1.36 33.75
N LYS A 488 -12.49 -0.68 34.65
CA LYS A 488 -11.09 -0.98 34.97
C LYS A 488 -10.95 -2.31 35.71
N GLU A 489 -11.85 -2.60 36.65
CA GLU A 489 -11.83 -3.87 37.40
C GLU A 489 -12.21 -5.06 36.51
N LEU A 490 -13.18 -4.90 35.60
CA LEU A 490 -13.51 -5.94 34.61
C LEU A 490 -12.33 -6.25 33.69
N GLN A 491 -11.61 -5.23 33.22
CA GLN A 491 -10.41 -5.44 32.40
C GLN A 491 -9.30 -6.19 33.18
N LYS A 492 -9.13 -5.89 34.48
CA LYS A 492 -8.20 -6.62 35.36
C LYS A 492 -8.64 -8.06 35.59
N LEU A 493 -9.94 -8.29 35.80
CA LEU A 493 -10.53 -9.61 36.00
C LEU A 493 -10.29 -10.51 34.79
N ILE A 494 -10.59 -10.02 33.58
CA ILE A 494 -10.34 -10.76 32.33
C ILE A 494 -8.84 -11.01 32.14
N GLY A 495 -7.99 -10.03 32.46
CA GLY A 495 -6.54 -10.20 32.42
C GLY A 495 -6.02 -11.25 33.41
N TYR A 496 -6.69 -11.39 34.57
CA TYR A 496 -6.39 -12.41 35.55
C TYR A 496 -6.82 -13.80 35.08
N ILE A 497 -8.05 -13.93 34.58
CA ILE A 497 -8.61 -15.17 34.00
C ILE A 497 -7.69 -15.68 32.87
N TYR A 498 -7.27 -14.80 31.98
CA TYR A 498 -6.38 -15.19 30.88
C TYR A 498 -5.05 -15.79 31.35
N ARG A 499 -4.47 -15.27 32.43
CA ARG A 499 -3.17 -15.71 32.96
C ARG A 499 -3.27 -17.00 33.77
N HIS A 500 -4.37 -17.23 34.48
CA HIS A 500 -4.51 -18.35 35.42
C HIS A 500 -5.39 -19.47 34.88
N SER A 501 -6.50 -19.15 34.21
CA SER A 501 -7.47 -20.12 33.69
C SER A 501 -7.23 -20.46 32.19
N GLY A 502 -6.36 -19.69 31.52
CA GLY A 502 -6.02 -19.90 30.12
C GLY A 502 -7.04 -19.33 29.13
N ARG A 503 -6.70 -19.42 27.83
CA ARG A 503 -7.45 -18.76 26.75
C ARG A 503 -8.90 -19.21 26.64
N ARG A 504 -9.16 -20.53 26.70
CA ARG A 504 -10.49 -21.09 26.47
C ARG A 504 -11.51 -20.58 27.49
N LYS A 505 -11.17 -20.66 28.79
CA LYS A 505 -11.99 -20.15 29.91
C LYS A 505 -12.12 -18.63 29.98
N THR A 506 -11.33 -17.89 29.18
CA THR A 506 -11.47 -16.44 29.05
C THR A 506 -12.48 -16.07 27.96
N VAL A 507 -12.65 -16.96 26.98
CA VAL A 507 -13.57 -16.78 25.86
C VAL A 507 -14.97 -17.26 26.21
N GLU A 508 -15.04 -18.41 26.89
CA GLU A 508 -16.22 -18.87 27.64
C GLU A 508 -16.53 -17.85 28.75
#